data_AF-A0A967YDY1-F1
#
_entry.id   AF-A0A967YDY1-F1
#
_cell.length_a   1.000
_cell.length_b   1.000
_cell.length_c   1.000
_cell.angle_alpha   90.00
_cell.angle_beta   90.00
_cell.angle_gamma   90.00
#
_symmetry.space_group_name_H-M   'P 1'
#
loop_
_entity.id
_entity.type
_entity.pdbx_description
1 polymer ?
#
loop_
_entity_poly.entity_id
_entity_poly.type
_entity_poly.pdbx_seq_one_letter_code
_entity_poly.pdbx_strand_id
1 'polypeptide(L)'
;MEKLETALKRGISTKADVKKLLGEPNGYGHSFLPVMSGQKQKPNEIWYYENIEAIESRSSDPHVVELDVRQQILLIFFDQD
;
A
#
# COMPACT_ATOMS: atom_id res chain seq x y z
N MET A 1 8.17 8.88 7.72
CA MET A 1 8.23 7.71 6.83
C MET A 1 9.58 6.96 6.89
N GLU A 2 10.62 7.47 7.57
CA GLU A 2 11.96 6.84 7.64
C GLU A 2 12.05 5.43 8.27
N LYS A 3 10.96 4.85 8.79
CA LYS A 3 11.01 3.57 9.50
C LYS A 3 10.80 2.34 8.62
N LEU A 4 10.13 2.46 7.47
CA LEU A 4 9.71 1.30 6.69
C LEU A 4 10.89 0.64 5.95
N GLU A 5 11.72 1.44 5.28
CA GLU A 5 12.86 0.95 4.50
C GLU A 5 13.99 0.39 5.38
N THR A 6 14.06 0.85 6.64
CA THR A 6 14.97 0.28 7.64
C THR A 6 14.45 -1.02 8.24
N ALA A 7 13.12 -1.18 8.33
CA ALA A 7 12.49 -2.33 9.00
C ALA A 7 12.16 -3.48 8.04
N LEU A 8 11.89 -3.18 6.76
CA LEU A 8 11.59 -4.14 5.71
C LEU A 8 12.63 -4.05 4.60
N LYS A 9 13.19 -5.19 4.21
CA LYS A 9 14.17 -5.30 3.13
C LYS A 9 13.59 -6.10 1.96
N ARG A 10 13.62 -5.51 0.76
CA ARG A 10 13.16 -6.17 -0.46
C ARG A 10 13.92 -7.46 -0.71
N GLY A 11 13.19 -8.51 -1.10
CA GLY A 11 13.75 -9.85 -1.34
C GLY A 11 14.21 -10.61 -0.09
N ILE A 12 14.04 -10.04 1.12
CA ILE A 12 14.43 -10.66 2.38
C ILE A 12 13.23 -10.76 3.34
N SER A 13 12.51 -9.66 3.53
CA SER A 13 11.37 -9.62 4.43
C SER A 13 10.20 -10.45 3.91
N THR A 14 9.63 -11.26 4.80
CA THR A 14 8.52 -12.17 4.50
C THR A 14 7.16 -11.49 4.70
N LYS A 15 6.10 -12.12 4.21
CA LYS A 15 4.70 -11.72 4.52
C LYS A 15 4.44 -11.64 6.02
N ALA A 16 5.02 -12.55 6.81
CA ALA A 16 4.87 -12.55 8.26
C ALA A 16 5.54 -11.33 8.91
N ASP A 17 6.73 -10.94 8.43
CA ASP A 17 7.42 -9.73 8.90
C ASP A 17 6.60 -8.47 8.61
N VAL A 18 6.00 -8.41 7.40
CA VAL A 18 5.12 -7.31 7.01
C VAL A 18 3.90 -7.25 7.91
N LYS A 19 3.21 -8.37 8.17
CA LYS A 19 2.05 -8.40 9.09
C LYS A 19 2.42 -8.01 10.51
N LYS A 20 3.58 -8.45 11.00
CA LYS A 20 4.06 -8.09 12.34
C LYS A 20 4.30 -6.59 12.48
N LEU A 21 4.77 -5.93 11.41
CA LEU A 21 5.08 -4.51 11.43
C LEU A 21 3.86 -3.61 11.17
N LEU A 22 3.03 -3.97 10.17
CA LEU A 22 1.96 -3.13 9.64
C LEU A 22 0.55 -3.62 10.00
N GLY A 23 0.43 -4.82 10.56
CA GLY A 23 -0.86 -5.48 10.76
C GLY A 23 -1.41 -6.10 9.47
N GLU A 24 -2.70 -6.42 9.50
CA GLU A 24 -3.42 -6.94 8.34
C GLU A 24 -3.58 -5.85 7.27
N PRO A 25 -3.42 -6.18 5.98
CA PRO A 25 -3.64 -5.22 4.91
C PRO A 25 -5.12 -4.85 4.78
N ASN A 26 -5.39 -3.65 4.24
CA ASN A 26 -6.76 -3.22 3.90
C ASN A 26 -7.34 -4.07 2.76
N GLY A 27 -6.49 -4.68 1.93
CA GLY A 27 -6.90 -5.77 1.07
C GLY A 27 -5.79 -6.34 0.18
N TYR A 28 -6.21 -7.21 -0.73
CA TYR A 28 -5.37 -8.10 -1.51
C TYR A 28 -5.67 -7.98 -3.00
N GLY A 29 -4.67 -8.18 -3.85
CA GLY A 29 -4.81 -8.18 -5.30
C GLY A 29 -3.71 -8.99 -5.98
N HIS A 30 -3.76 -9.05 -7.31
CA HIS A 30 -2.74 -9.69 -8.13
C HIS A 30 -2.35 -8.73 -9.25
N SER A 31 -1.06 -8.63 -9.56
CA SER A 31 -0.59 -7.89 -10.74
C SER A 31 0.36 -8.70 -11.57
N PHE A 32 0.28 -8.47 -12.88
CA PHE A 32 1.33 -8.82 -13.82
C PHE A 32 2.20 -7.58 -13.99
N LEU A 33 3.19 -7.39 -13.10
CA LEU A 33 4.21 -6.40 -13.37
C LEU A 33 5.13 -6.95 -14.47
N PRO A 34 5.40 -6.21 -15.57
CA PRO A 34 6.45 -6.55 -16.50
C PRO A 34 7.79 -6.28 -15.81
N VAL A 35 8.24 -7.22 -14.97
CA VAL A 35 9.61 -7.19 -14.45
C VAL A 35 10.55 -7.43 -15.64
N MET A 36 11.45 -6.46 -15.82
CA MET A 36 12.59 -6.39 -16.72
C MET A 36 12.90 -7.69 -17.49
N SER A 37 12.91 -7.56 -18.81
CA SER A 37 13.46 -8.48 -19.83
C SER A 37 14.05 -9.79 -19.29
N GLY A 38 13.26 -10.86 -19.28
CA GLY A 38 13.79 -12.23 -19.16
C GLY A 38 13.17 -13.12 -18.07
N GLN A 39 12.31 -12.62 -17.19
CA GLN A 39 11.60 -13.47 -16.21
C GLN A 39 10.19 -13.84 -16.67
N LYS A 40 9.80 -15.09 -16.42
CA LYS A 40 8.45 -15.62 -16.64
C LYS A 40 7.47 -14.73 -15.88
N GLN A 41 6.49 -14.15 -16.57
CA GLN A 41 5.43 -13.35 -15.94
C GLN A 41 4.62 -14.26 -14.99
N LYS A 42 4.91 -14.19 -13.69
CA LYS A 42 4.07 -14.77 -12.65
C LYS A 42 3.22 -13.63 -12.05
N PRO A 43 1.95 -13.89 -11.70
CA PRO A 43 1.15 -12.91 -10.97
C PRO A 43 1.78 -12.70 -9.59
N ASN A 44 2.23 -11.48 -9.31
CA ASN A 44 2.70 -11.10 -7.98
C ASN A 44 1.48 -10.84 -7.11
N GLU A 45 1.45 -11.42 -5.92
CA GLU A 45 0.46 -11.07 -4.91
C GLU A 45 0.76 -9.65 -4.42
N ILE A 46 -0.28 -8.82 -4.35
CA ILE A 46 -0.18 -7.46 -3.87
C ILE A 46 -1.00 -7.33 -2.60
N TRP A 47 -0.40 -6.71 -1.59
CA TRP A 47 -1.12 -6.19 -0.44
C TRP A 47 -1.18 -4.68 -0.52
N TYR A 48 -2.34 -4.09 -0.22
CA TYR A 48 -2.48 -2.65 -0.10
C TYR A 48 -2.82 -2.25 1.33
N TYR A 49 -2.16 -1.19 1.78
CA TYR A 49 -2.43 -0.49 3.03
C TYR A 49 -2.84 0.93 2.67
N GLU A 50 -3.96 1.38 3.21
CA GLU A 50 -4.52 2.68 2.92
C GLU A 50 -4.87 3.40 4.22
N ASN A 51 -4.46 4.65 4.31
CA ASN A 51 -4.88 5.57 5.35
C ASN A 51 -5.48 6.82 4.70
N ILE A 52 -6.78 7.04 4.95
CA ILE A 52 -7.52 8.23 4.52
C ILE A 52 -7.89 9.00 5.77
N GLU A 53 -7.47 10.26 5.82
CA GLU A 53 -7.73 11.16 6.94
C GLU A 53 -8.37 12.45 6.41
N ALA A 54 -9.52 12.84 6.98
CA ALA A 54 -10.09 14.15 6.75
C ALA A 54 -9.33 15.16 7.63
N ILE A 55 -8.67 16.13 6.99
CA ILE A 55 -7.87 17.14 7.69
C ILE A 55 -8.75 18.28 8.16
N GLU A 56 -9.60 18.78 7.26
CA GLU A 56 -10.45 19.95 7.50
C GLU A 56 -11.73 19.82 6.69
N SER A 57 -12.84 20.29 7.26
CA SER A 57 -14.09 20.48 6.53
C SER A 57 -14.44 21.96 6.52
N ARG A 58 -14.77 22.48 5.34
CA ARG A 58 -15.24 23.84 5.15
C ARG A 58 -16.61 23.79 4.51
N SER A 59 -17.54 24.59 5.04
CA SER A 59 -18.85 24.80 4.45
C SER A 59 -19.02 26.29 4.23
N SER A 60 -18.89 26.69 2.96
CA SER A 60 -19.18 28.05 2.48
C SER A 60 -20.63 28.18 1.99
N ASP A 61 -21.30 27.05 1.72
CA ASP A 61 -22.69 26.92 1.30
C ASP A 61 -23.39 25.81 2.12
N PRO A 62 -24.66 25.99 2.57
CA PRO A 62 -25.42 24.96 3.29
C PRO A 62 -25.59 23.62 2.56
N HIS A 63 -25.35 23.59 1.23
CA HIS A 63 -25.53 22.40 0.39
C HIS A 63 -24.21 21.78 -0.08
N VAL A 64 -23.07 22.43 0.17
CA VAL A 64 -21.75 21.94 -0.26
C VAL A 64 -20.80 21.89 0.93
N VAL A 65 -20.23 20.72 1.17
CA VAL A 65 -19.15 20.52 2.13
C VAL A 65 -17.88 20.21 1.36
N GLU A 66 -16.91 21.11 1.46
CA GLU A 66 -15.55 20.87 1.00
C GLU A 66 -14.78 20.13 2.09
N LEU A 67 -14.08 19.07 1.70
CA LEU A 67 -13.28 18.24 2.59
C LEU A 67 -11.85 18.17 2.06
N ASP A 68 -10.92 18.65 2.86
CA ASP A 68 -9.50 18.42 2.64
C ASP A 68 -9.17 17.02 3.15
N VAL A 69 -8.73 16.15 2.24
CA VAL A 69 -8.41 14.76 2.55
C VAL A 69 -6.94 14.49 2.29
N ARG A 70 -6.29 13.84 3.25
CA ARG A 70 -4.97 13.22 3.04
C ARG A 70 -5.13 11.73 2.85
N GLN A 71 -4.74 11.27 1.67
CA GLN A 71 -4.69 9.86 1.32
C GLN A 71 -3.25 9.38 1.23
N GLN A 72 -2.95 8.25 1.87
CA GLN A 72 -1.66 7.58 1.76
C GLN A 72 -1.87 6.10 1.49
N ILE A 73 -1.28 5.62 0.40
CA ILE A 73 -1.37 4.23 -0.03
C ILE A 73 0.04 3.62 -0.04
N LEU A 74 0.17 2.43 0.50
CA LEU A 74 1.36 1.59 0.41
C LEU A 74 0.99 0.28 -0.28
N LEU A 75 1.69 -0.04 -1.37
CA LEU A 75 1.58 -1.29 -2.10
C LEU A 75 2.82 -2.14 -1.83
N ILE A 76 2.62 -3.39 -1.44
CA ILE A 76 3.70 -4.37 -1.27
C ILE A 76 3.48 -5.52 -2.23
N PHE A 77 4.48 -5.77 -3.07
CA PHE A 77 4.49 -6.84 -4.05
C PHE A 77 5.31 -7.99 -3.50
N PHE A 78 4.70 -9.17 -3.45
CA PHE A 78 5.37 -10.40 -3.07
C PHE A 78 5.59 -11.25 -4.33
N ASP A 79 6.81 -11.74 -4.47
CA ASP A 79 7.11 -12.77 -5.45
C ASP A 79 6.40 -14.07 -5.05
N GLN A 80 6.00 -14.85 -6.05
CA GLN A 80 5.48 -16.20 -5.80
C GLN A 80 6.64 -17.19 -5.91
N ASP A 81 6.90 -17.91 -4.81
CA ASP A 81 7.82 -19.05 -4.77
C ASP A 81 7.66 -19.95 -6.04
#